data_AF-A2DZ59-F1
#
_entry.id   AF-A2DZ59-F1
#
_cell.length_a   1.000
_cell.length_b   1.000
_cell.length_c   1.000
_cell.angle_alpha   90.00
_cell.angle_beta   90.00
_cell.angle_gamma   90.00
#
_symmetry.space_group_name_H-M   'P 1'
#
loop_
_entity.id
_entity.type
_entity.pdbx_description
1 polymer ?
#
loop_
_entity_poly.entity_id
_entity_poly.type
_entity_poly.pdbx_seq_one_letter_code
_entity_poly.pdbx_strand_id
1 'polypeptide(L)'
;MIICNIYGGIITAVTTKAWLVSSGLGYVTKTPLLVSLVPVFFFSITLFMILTYMVTKKYVLYLINLLLSIIVASIEIHYAYYWTLNTNPFFLSLYPSFELLTNSPQIVPLQNNLKCCGFRTVKEFKDDTCDSSPTHACYVEMCKRLSLNLSGGGVFLIAHFISHLFVCILFRQIQIADRKSRGYGQLAQMSASDDGQQKDP
;
A
#
# COMPACT_ATOMS: atom_id res chain seq x y z
N MET A 1 -15.03 8.76 -3.43
CA MET A 1 -13.58 8.84 -3.18
C MET A 1 -12.99 7.55 -2.60
N ILE A 2 -13.48 7.03 -1.46
CA ILE A 2 -12.96 5.76 -0.89
C ILE A 2 -13.15 4.59 -1.86
N ILE A 3 -14.35 4.42 -2.42
CA ILE A 3 -14.64 3.37 -3.42
C ILE A 3 -13.72 3.49 -4.65
N CYS A 4 -13.46 4.70 -5.12
CA CYS A 4 -12.55 4.94 -6.25
C CYS A 4 -11.12 4.51 -5.93
N ASN A 5 -10.65 4.75 -4.68
CA ASN A 5 -9.34 4.29 -4.23
C ASN A 5 -9.28 2.77 -4.14
N ILE A 6 -10.32 2.11 -3.62
CA ILE A 6 -10.41 0.64 -3.60
C ILE A 6 -10.30 0.09 -5.02
N TYR A 7 -11.10 0.63 -5.94
CA TYR A 7 -11.10 0.18 -7.34
C TYR A 7 -9.76 0.42 -8.04
N GLY A 8 -9.18 1.62 -7.88
CA GLY A 8 -7.85 1.94 -8.39
C GLY A 8 -6.78 1.01 -7.83
N GLY A 9 -6.82 0.72 -6.53
CA GLY A 9 -5.88 -0.20 -5.87
C GLY A 9 -6.02 -1.63 -6.39
N ILE A 10 -7.24 -2.11 -6.67
CA ILE A 10 -7.47 -3.43 -7.27
C ILE A 10 -6.85 -3.47 -8.67
N ILE A 11 -7.08 -2.45 -9.51
CA ILE A 11 -6.47 -2.35 -10.83
C ILE A 11 -4.94 -2.43 -10.70
N THR A 12 -4.36 -1.62 -9.81
CA THR A 12 -2.90 -1.62 -9.61
C THR A 12 -2.37 -2.96 -9.13
N ALA A 13 -3.07 -3.63 -8.21
CA ALA A 13 -2.67 -4.97 -7.76
C ALA A 13 -2.71 -5.99 -8.90
N VAL A 14 -3.73 -5.92 -9.78
CA VAL A 14 -3.83 -6.77 -10.96
C VAL A 14 -2.72 -6.47 -11.96
N THR A 15 -2.45 -5.20 -12.26
CA THR A 15 -1.37 -4.80 -13.19
C THR A 15 0.00 -5.17 -12.64
N THR A 16 0.24 -4.98 -11.34
CA THR A 16 1.49 -5.39 -10.67
C THR A 16 1.65 -6.91 -10.70
N LYS A 17 0.58 -7.67 -10.47
CA LYS A 17 0.61 -9.13 -10.62
C LYS A 17 0.94 -9.54 -12.05
N ALA A 18 0.30 -8.94 -13.04
CA ALA A 18 0.55 -9.20 -14.45
C ALA A 18 2.01 -8.90 -14.83
N TRP A 19 2.54 -7.76 -14.37
CA TRP A 19 3.95 -7.37 -14.54
C TRP A 19 4.93 -8.34 -13.87
N LEU A 20 4.65 -8.80 -12.65
CA LEU A 20 5.48 -9.79 -11.95
C LEU A 20 5.52 -11.13 -12.70
N VAL A 21 4.38 -11.55 -13.25
CA VAL A 21 4.30 -12.81 -14.02
C VAL A 21 5.00 -12.65 -15.36
N SER A 22 4.73 -11.58 -16.11
CA SER A 22 5.32 -11.36 -17.44
C SER A 22 6.82 -11.11 -17.39
N SER A 23 7.32 -10.50 -16.31
CA SER A 23 8.76 -10.32 -16.11
C SER A 23 9.47 -11.59 -15.65
N GLY A 24 8.76 -12.58 -15.08
CA GLY A 24 9.34 -13.72 -14.36
C GLY A 24 9.76 -13.39 -12.93
N LEU A 25 9.71 -12.12 -12.51
CA LEU A 25 10.13 -11.65 -11.19
C LEU A 25 9.22 -12.18 -10.07
N GLY A 26 8.00 -12.59 -10.41
CA GLY A 26 7.03 -13.14 -9.48
C GLY A 26 7.46 -14.44 -8.80
N TYR A 27 8.46 -15.16 -9.33
CA TYR A 27 9.04 -16.32 -8.65
C TYR A 27 10.10 -15.93 -7.61
N VAL A 28 10.72 -14.76 -7.77
CA VAL A 28 11.76 -14.24 -6.88
C VAL A 28 11.17 -13.43 -5.74
N THR A 29 10.12 -12.64 -6.01
CA THR A 29 9.50 -11.78 -4.99
C THR A 29 8.01 -11.58 -5.21
N LYS A 30 7.30 -11.39 -4.09
CA LYS A 30 5.90 -10.97 -4.04
C LYS A 30 5.71 -9.58 -3.42
N THR A 31 6.79 -8.93 -2.96
CA THR A 31 6.73 -7.66 -2.23
C THR A 31 5.94 -6.59 -2.99
N PRO A 32 6.13 -6.38 -4.32
CA PRO A 32 5.36 -5.37 -5.04
C PRO A 32 3.84 -5.60 -5.01
N LEU A 33 3.44 -6.87 -5.09
CA LEU A 33 2.03 -7.26 -5.03
C LEU A 33 1.46 -7.04 -3.63
N LEU A 34 2.18 -7.46 -2.58
CA LEU A 34 1.72 -7.29 -1.20
C LEU A 34 1.53 -5.81 -0.85
N VAL A 35 2.50 -4.96 -1.20
CA VAL A 35 2.41 -3.51 -0.98
C VAL A 35 1.27 -2.90 -1.78
N SER A 36 1.03 -3.33 -3.02
CA SER A 36 -0.12 -2.86 -3.83
C SER A 36 -1.48 -3.22 -3.22
N LEU A 37 -1.56 -4.27 -2.40
CA LEU A 37 -2.79 -4.67 -1.73
C LEU A 37 -3.05 -3.90 -0.42
N VAL A 38 -2.00 -3.32 0.21
CA VAL A 38 -2.12 -2.58 1.47
C VAL A 38 -3.17 -1.44 1.37
N PRO A 39 -3.14 -0.56 0.36
CA PRO A 39 -4.15 0.49 0.20
C PRO A 39 -5.57 -0.07 0.06
N VAL A 40 -5.76 -1.16 -0.71
CA VAL A 40 -7.07 -1.79 -0.93
C VAL A 40 -7.68 -2.27 0.39
N PHE A 41 -6.91 -3.02 1.17
CA PHE A 41 -7.35 -3.50 2.48
C PHE A 41 -7.61 -2.34 3.43
N PHE A 42 -6.72 -1.36 3.46
CA PHE A 42 -6.86 -0.21 4.33
C PHE A 42 -8.11 0.62 4.03
N PHE A 43 -8.33 1.02 2.78
CA PHE A 43 -9.53 1.79 2.41
C PHE A 43 -10.82 1.01 2.66
N SER A 44 -10.80 -0.32 2.53
CA SER A 44 -11.94 -1.18 2.89
C SER A 44 -12.21 -1.19 4.39
N ILE A 45 -11.17 -1.31 5.22
CA ILE A 45 -11.27 -1.23 6.68
C ILE A 45 -11.74 0.16 7.12
N THR A 46 -11.19 1.23 6.55
CA THR A 46 -11.60 2.61 6.86
C THR A 46 -13.06 2.85 6.48
N LEU A 47 -13.54 2.34 5.34
CA LEU A 47 -14.95 2.41 4.99
C LEU A 47 -15.82 1.73 6.03
N PHE A 48 -15.47 0.50 6.42
CA PHE A 48 -16.17 -0.25 7.45
C PHE A 48 -16.18 0.48 8.80
N MET A 49 -15.06 1.08 9.21
CA MET A 49 -14.94 1.84 10.45
C MET A 49 -15.80 3.11 10.44
N ILE A 50 -15.82 3.84 9.32
CA ILE A 50 -16.67 5.04 9.18
C ILE A 50 -18.15 4.65 9.27
N LEU A 51 -18.58 3.60 8.56
CA LEU A 51 -19.97 3.13 8.62
C LEU A 51 -20.35 2.68 10.04
N THR A 52 -19.48 1.90 10.69
CA THR A 52 -19.71 1.45 12.06
C THR A 52 -19.73 2.61 13.05
N TYR A 53 -18.87 3.62 12.85
CA TYR A 53 -18.89 4.85 13.64
C TYR A 53 -20.19 5.62 13.46
N MET A 54 -20.72 5.73 12.23
CA MET A 54 -21.98 6.42 11.97
C MET A 54 -23.16 5.81 12.72
N VAL A 55 -23.15 4.49 12.96
CA VAL A 55 -24.18 3.79 13.73
C VAL A 55 -23.92 3.85 15.23
N THR A 56 -22.72 3.50 15.67
CA THR A 56 -22.41 3.29 17.10
C THR A 56 -21.95 4.56 17.82
N LYS A 57 -21.47 5.56 17.07
CA LYS A 57 -20.95 6.85 17.58
C LYS A 57 -19.80 6.71 18.60
N LYS A 58 -19.12 5.56 18.63
CA LYS A 58 -18.03 5.23 19.55
C LYS A 58 -16.72 5.90 19.13
N TYR A 59 -16.18 6.77 19.97
CA TYR A 59 -14.93 7.49 19.70
C TYR A 59 -13.70 6.57 19.51
N VAL A 60 -13.69 5.39 20.15
CA VAL A 60 -12.62 4.40 20.01
C VAL A 60 -12.39 4.00 18.55
N LEU A 61 -13.43 3.93 17.71
CA LEU A 61 -13.29 3.57 16.30
C LEU A 61 -12.48 4.61 15.50
N TYR A 62 -12.65 5.89 15.83
CA TYR A 62 -11.85 6.97 15.24
C TYR A 62 -10.38 6.84 15.65
N LEU A 63 -10.09 6.57 16.92
CA LEU A 63 -8.72 6.38 17.40
C LEU A 63 -8.03 5.20 16.73
N ILE A 64 -8.72 4.06 16.60
CA ILE A 64 -8.19 2.88 15.90
C ILE A 64 -7.91 3.22 14.43
N ASN A 65 -8.85 3.89 13.74
CA ASN A 65 -8.63 4.29 12.36
C ASN A 65 -7.44 5.25 12.21
N LEU A 66 -7.26 6.19 13.15
CA LEU A 66 -6.12 7.11 13.14
C LEU A 66 -4.79 6.37 13.34
N LEU A 67 -4.72 5.42 14.27
CA LEU A 67 -3.52 4.61 14.48
C LEU A 67 -3.18 3.77 13.24
N LEU A 68 -4.16 3.07 12.67
CA LEU A 68 -3.99 2.33 11.42
C LEU A 68 -3.54 3.25 10.28
N SER A 69 -4.07 4.48 10.24
CA SER A 69 -3.69 5.47 9.25
C SER A 69 -2.21 5.83 9.31
N ILE A 70 -1.66 6.02 10.51
CA ILE A 70 -0.24 6.34 10.69
C ILE A 70 0.64 5.18 10.20
N ILE A 71 0.27 3.94 10.53
CA ILE A 71 1.00 2.74 10.11
C ILE A 71 1.00 2.61 8.59
N VAL A 72 -0.17 2.71 7.96
CA VAL A 72 -0.30 2.59 6.50
C VAL A 72 0.41 3.71 5.78
N ALA A 73 0.27 4.96 6.24
CA ALA A 73 0.99 6.10 5.67
C ALA A 73 2.51 5.91 5.73
N SER A 74 3.03 5.32 6.81
CA SER A 74 4.46 5.03 6.95
C SER A 74 4.93 4.00 5.93
N ILE A 75 4.13 2.94 5.70
CA ILE A 75 4.41 1.92 4.67
C ILE A 75 4.36 2.56 3.28
N GLU A 76 3.31 3.31 2.97
CA GLU A 76 3.12 3.96 1.66
C GLU A 76 4.26 4.92 1.35
N ILE A 77 4.61 5.83 2.27
CA ILE A 77 5.72 6.78 2.07
C ILE A 77 7.04 6.04 1.89
N HIS A 78 7.32 5.02 2.72
CA HIS A 78 8.57 4.27 2.64
C HIS A 78 8.74 3.63 1.25
N TYR A 79 7.75 2.88 0.79
CA TYR A 79 7.83 2.22 -0.51
C TYR A 79 7.70 3.20 -1.68
N ALA A 80 6.88 4.25 -1.55
CA ALA A 80 6.79 5.32 -2.54
C ALA A 80 8.14 5.99 -2.78
N TYR A 81 8.87 6.31 -1.71
CA TYR A 81 10.19 6.93 -1.80
C TYR A 81 11.17 6.04 -2.55
N TYR A 82 11.35 4.80 -2.11
CA TYR A 82 12.30 3.88 -2.75
C TYR A 82 11.89 3.54 -4.18
N TRP A 83 10.62 3.27 -4.45
CA TRP A 83 10.23 2.88 -5.79
C TRP A 83 10.23 4.03 -6.79
N THR A 84 9.92 5.25 -6.35
CA THR A 84 9.87 6.40 -7.25
C THR A 84 11.26 6.98 -7.53
N LEU A 85 12.07 7.17 -6.48
CA LEU A 85 13.31 7.96 -6.56
C LEU A 85 14.58 7.12 -6.68
N ASN A 86 14.57 5.89 -6.15
CA ASN A 86 15.76 5.04 -6.16
C ASN A 86 15.36 3.56 -6.15
N THR A 87 15.08 3.00 -7.32
CA THR A 87 14.63 1.60 -7.46
C THR A 87 15.73 0.56 -7.20
N ASN A 88 17.00 0.97 -7.24
CA ASN A 88 18.15 0.08 -7.11
C ASN A 88 18.16 -0.76 -5.81
N PRO A 89 17.88 -0.21 -4.62
CA PRO A 89 17.83 -0.98 -3.37
C PRO A 89 16.78 -2.08 -3.40
N PHE A 90 15.65 -1.87 -4.09
CA PHE A 90 14.66 -2.93 -4.26
C PHE A 90 15.25 -4.08 -5.08
N PHE A 91 15.81 -3.81 -6.26
CA PHE A 91 16.39 -4.87 -7.08
C PHE A 91 17.57 -5.55 -6.38
N LEU A 92 18.41 -4.78 -5.69
CA LEU A 92 19.53 -5.29 -4.89
C LEU A 92 19.06 -6.23 -3.77
N SER A 93 17.92 -5.92 -3.13
CA SER A 93 17.33 -6.74 -2.08
C SER A 93 16.92 -8.14 -2.54
N LEU A 94 16.81 -8.35 -3.87
CA LEU A 94 16.47 -9.66 -4.44
C LEU A 94 17.67 -10.61 -4.50
N TYR A 95 18.89 -10.13 -4.23
CA TYR A 95 20.10 -10.96 -4.29
C TYR A 95 19.98 -12.29 -3.53
N PRO A 96 19.55 -12.32 -2.25
CA PRO A 96 19.50 -13.57 -1.49
C PRO A 96 18.49 -14.57 -2.08
N SER A 97 17.34 -14.07 -2.53
CA SER A 97 16.32 -14.91 -3.18
C SER A 97 16.82 -15.42 -4.54
N PHE A 98 17.57 -14.61 -5.27
CA PHE A 98 18.16 -15.00 -6.54
C PHE A 98 19.24 -16.07 -6.35
N GLU A 99 20.12 -15.90 -5.36
CA GLU A 99 21.16 -16.87 -4.99
C GLU A 99 20.56 -18.23 -4.64
N LEU A 100 19.52 -18.27 -3.81
CA LEU A 100 18.79 -19.49 -3.45
C LEU A 100 18.10 -20.17 -4.65
N LEU A 101 17.73 -19.40 -5.66
CA LEU A 101 17.05 -19.88 -6.87
C LEU A 101 18.02 -20.12 -8.05
N THR A 102 19.32 -19.98 -7.83
CA THR A 102 20.33 -20.27 -8.86
C THR A 102 20.17 -21.71 -9.35
N ASN A 103 20.22 -21.91 -10.67
CA ASN A 103 19.97 -23.20 -11.34
C ASN A 103 18.58 -23.82 -11.11
N SER A 104 17.63 -23.09 -10.51
CA SER A 104 16.26 -23.54 -10.35
C SER A 104 15.44 -23.25 -11.62
N PRO A 105 14.50 -24.12 -12.03
CA PRO A 105 13.58 -23.82 -13.13
C PRO A 105 12.73 -22.56 -12.87
N GLN A 106 12.65 -22.09 -11.63
CA GLN A 106 11.92 -20.88 -11.25
C GLN A 106 12.59 -19.58 -11.72
N ILE A 107 13.93 -19.54 -11.86
CA ILE A 107 14.65 -18.33 -12.29
C ILE A 107 14.79 -18.24 -13.81
N VAL A 108 14.67 -19.37 -14.51
CA VAL A 108 14.80 -19.49 -15.97
C VAL A 108 13.87 -18.53 -16.74
N PRO A 109 12.57 -18.36 -16.38
CA PRO A 109 11.70 -17.39 -17.05
C PRO A 109 12.22 -15.96 -16.97
N LEU A 110 12.75 -15.55 -15.81
CA LEU A 110 13.32 -14.21 -15.60
C LEU A 110 14.58 -14.02 -16.44
N GLN A 111 15.51 -14.98 -16.41
CA GLN A 111 16.76 -14.95 -17.17
C GLN A 111 16.52 -14.93 -18.69
N ASN A 112 15.59 -15.74 -19.19
CA ASN A 112 15.23 -15.80 -20.61
C ASN A 112 14.56 -14.50 -21.08
N ASN A 113 13.64 -13.96 -20.29
CA ASN A 113 12.93 -12.74 -20.65
C ASN A 113 13.84 -11.51 -20.65
N LEU A 114 14.72 -11.40 -19.65
CA LEU A 114 15.68 -10.30 -19.55
C LEU A 114 16.94 -10.51 -20.40
N LYS A 115 17.17 -11.72 -20.93
CA LYS A 115 18.40 -12.14 -21.61
C LYS A 115 19.64 -11.81 -20.76
N CYS A 116 19.65 -12.34 -19.55
CA CYS A 116 20.68 -12.09 -18.56
C CYS A 116 21.11 -13.38 -17.84
N CYS A 117 22.27 -13.33 -17.19
CA CYS A 117 22.82 -14.46 -16.46
C CYS A 117 23.61 -14.01 -15.22
N GLY A 118 23.57 -14.78 -14.14
CA GLY A 118 24.02 -14.33 -12.83
C GLY A 118 23.27 -13.10 -12.31
N PHE A 119 23.60 -12.62 -11.11
CA PHE A 119 22.90 -11.48 -10.50
C PHE A 119 23.64 -10.16 -10.71
N ARG A 120 24.77 -9.92 -10.03
CA ARG A 120 25.61 -8.71 -10.17
C ARG A 120 26.59 -8.83 -11.32
N THR A 121 27.14 -10.03 -11.48
CA THR A 121 28.09 -10.38 -12.54
C THR A 121 27.57 -11.59 -13.30
N VAL A 122 28.08 -11.78 -14.51
CA VAL A 122 27.75 -12.96 -15.32
C VAL A 122 28.39 -14.19 -14.67
N LYS A 123 27.61 -15.28 -14.51
CA LYS A 123 28.07 -16.54 -13.89
C LYS A 123 28.70 -16.32 -12.50
N GLU A 124 28.03 -15.50 -11.69
CA GLU A 124 28.47 -15.11 -10.34
C GLU A 124 28.58 -16.30 -9.38
N PHE A 125 27.68 -17.26 -9.51
CA PHE A 125 27.60 -18.42 -8.63
C PHE A 125 28.38 -19.61 -9.20
N LYS A 126 29.00 -20.38 -8.30
CA LYS A 126 29.68 -21.62 -8.69
C LYS A 126 28.63 -22.59 -9.25
N ASP A 127 28.93 -23.16 -10.41
CA ASP A 127 28.04 -24.04 -11.17
C ASP A 127 26.82 -23.35 -11.80
N ASP A 128 26.85 -22.04 -12.07
CA ASP A 128 25.79 -21.35 -12.84
C ASP A 128 25.72 -21.90 -14.28
N THR A 129 24.67 -22.67 -14.56
CA THR A 129 24.40 -23.35 -15.84
C THR A 129 23.62 -22.49 -16.82
N CYS A 130 23.34 -21.23 -16.48
CA CYS A 130 22.55 -20.37 -17.32
C CYS A 130 23.29 -20.01 -18.64
N ASP A 131 22.56 -20.18 -19.74
CA ASP A 131 23.01 -19.93 -21.11
C ASP A 131 22.24 -18.78 -21.78
N SER A 132 21.31 -18.12 -21.07
CA SER A 132 20.43 -17.09 -21.63
C SER A 132 21.19 -15.85 -22.16
N SER A 133 22.35 -15.52 -21.58
CA SER A 133 23.23 -14.45 -22.06
C SER A 133 24.61 -14.49 -21.39
N PRO A 134 25.72 -14.53 -22.16
CA PRO A 134 27.08 -14.52 -21.59
C PRO A 134 27.61 -13.12 -21.25
N THR A 135 26.84 -12.05 -21.49
CA THR A 135 27.36 -10.67 -21.44
C THR A 135 26.64 -9.76 -20.47
N HIS A 136 25.42 -10.10 -20.01
CA HIS A 136 24.61 -9.20 -19.20
C HIS A 136 24.23 -9.84 -17.85
N ALA A 137 24.52 -9.13 -16.77
CA ALA A 137 24.08 -9.50 -15.43
C ALA A 137 22.60 -9.13 -15.20
N CYS A 138 21.84 -9.97 -14.49
CA CYS A 138 20.41 -9.75 -14.33
C CYS A 138 20.06 -8.49 -13.54
N TYR A 139 20.88 -8.08 -12.57
CA TYR A 139 20.68 -6.84 -11.82
C TYR A 139 20.64 -5.63 -12.76
N VAL A 140 21.57 -5.53 -13.71
CA VAL A 140 21.66 -4.42 -14.66
C VAL A 140 20.43 -4.39 -15.56
N GLU A 141 20.02 -5.54 -16.11
CA GLU A 141 18.85 -5.62 -16.98
C GLU A 141 17.53 -5.39 -16.23
N MET A 142 17.42 -5.84 -14.97
CA MET A 142 16.29 -5.51 -14.09
C MET A 142 16.19 -4.01 -13.86
N CYS A 143 17.28 -3.35 -13.44
CA CYS A 143 17.29 -1.91 -13.23
C CYS A 143 16.98 -1.14 -14.52
N LYS A 144 17.46 -1.61 -15.69
CA LYS A 144 17.22 -0.96 -16.97
C LYS A 144 15.79 -1.10 -17.48
N ARG A 145 15.21 -2.31 -17.40
CA ARG A 145 13.92 -2.62 -18.06
C ARG A 145 12.72 -2.56 -17.11
N LEU A 146 12.93 -2.79 -15.82
CA LEU A 146 11.85 -2.98 -14.86
C LEU A 146 11.65 -1.78 -13.93
N SER A 147 12.64 -0.89 -13.79
CA SER A 147 12.54 0.29 -12.91
C SER A 147 11.38 1.21 -13.22
N LEU A 148 11.05 1.43 -14.50
CA LEU A 148 9.94 2.34 -14.86
C LEU A 148 8.59 1.84 -14.34
N ASN A 149 8.35 0.53 -14.46
CA ASN A 149 7.11 -0.09 -13.94
C ASN A 149 7.04 0.00 -12.42
N LEU A 150 8.16 -0.23 -11.74
CA LEU A 150 8.24 -0.11 -10.28
C LEU A 150 8.03 1.35 -9.83
N SER A 151 8.63 2.31 -10.54
CA SER A 151 8.46 3.74 -10.29
C SER A 151 7.01 4.19 -10.50
N GLY A 152 6.33 3.68 -11.52
CA GLY A 152 4.88 3.88 -11.69
C GLY A 152 4.08 3.40 -10.49
N GLY A 153 4.44 2.24 -9.91
CA GLY A 153 3.87 1.77 -8.65
C GLY A 153 4.14 2.70 -7.47
N GLY A 154 5.35 3.27 -7.39
CA GLY A 154 5.73 4.27 -6.39
C GLY A 154 4.89 5.55 -6.49
N VAL A 155 4.71 6.10 -7.68
CA VAL A 155 3.85 7.28 -7.94
C VAL A 155 2.41 7.00 -7.53
N PHE A 156 1.92 5.79 -7.79
CA PHE A 156 0.59 5.39 -7.38
C PHE A 156 0.42 5.34 -5.85
N LEU A 157 1.43 4.88 -5.11
CA LEU A 157 1.45 4.94 -3.65
C LEU A 157 1.40 6.38 -3.12
N ILE A 158 2.08 7.33 -3.78
CA ILE A 158 2.00 8.77 -3.43
C ILE A 158 0.56 9.27 -3.58
N ALA A 159 -0.12 8.93 -4.68
CA ALA A 159 -1.51 9.33 -4.92
C ALA A 159 -2.46 8.74 -3.86
N HIS A 160 -2.23 7.50 -3.44
CA HIS A 160 -2.98 6.88 -2.33
C HIS A 160 -2.73 7.56 -1.00
N PHE A 161 -1.48 7.86 -0.67
CA PHE A 161 -1.11 8.59 0.54
C PHE A 161 -1.83 9.95 0.63
N ILE A 162 -1.85 10.72 -0.46
CA ILE A 162 -2.57 12.01 -0.51
C ILE A 162 -4.09 11.79 -0.31
N SER A 163 -4.66 10.79 -0.99
CA SER A 163 -6.07 10.44 -0.85
C SER A 163 -6.42 10.01 0.57
N HIS A 164 -5.51 9.30 1.22
CA HIS A 164 -5.64 8.85 2.60
C HIS A 164 -5.65 10.02 3.57
N LEU A 165 -4.72 10.98 3.44
CA LEU A 165 -4.74 12.21 4.24
C LEU A 165 -6.09 12.92 4.13
N PHE A 166 -6.65 13.01 2.92
CA PHE A 166 -7.95 13.62 2.70
C PHE A 166 -9.10 12.86 3.40
N VAL A 167 -9.11 11.52 3.36
CA VAL A 167 -10.09 10.70 4.10
C VAL A 167 -9.99 10.93 5.60
N CYS A 168 -8.78 10.98 6.15
CA CYS A 168 -8.56 11.23 7.57
C CYS A 168 -9.10 12.59 8.01
N ILE A 169 -8.86 13.64 7.20
CA ILE A 169 -9.40 14.98 7.45
C ILE A 169 -10.92 14.94 7.44
N LEU A 170 -11.54 14.33 6.42
CA LEU A 170 -13.00 14.21 6.33
C LEU A 170 -13.60 13.47 7.53
N PHE A 171 -12.99 12.36 7.95
CA PHE A 171 -13.50 11.60 9.09
C PHE A 171 -13.41 12.40 10.39
N ARG A 172 -12.33 13.18 10.58
CA ARG A 172 -12.23 14.13 11.69
C ARG A 172 -13.34 15.19 11.65
N GLN A 173 -13.68 15.73 10.47
CA GLN A 173 -14.78 16.70 10.35
C GLN A 173 -16.14 16.10 10.74
N ILE A 174 -16.43 14.88 10.29
CA ILE A 174 -17.64 14.13 10.67
C ILE A 174 -17.71 13.98 12.20
N GLN A 175 -16.59 13.61 12.82
CA GLN A 175 -16.50 13.43 14.27
C GLN A 175 -16.73 14.74 15.05
N ILE A 176 -16.20 15.87 14.56
CA ILE A 176 -16.40 17.19 15.18
C ILE A 176 -17.87 17.63 15.06
N ALA A 177 -18.47 17.49 13.87
CA ALA A 177 -19.87 17.85 13.64
C ALA A 177 -20.82 17.04 14.55
N ASP A 178 -20.57 15.74 14.69
CA ASP A 178 -21.35 14.85 15.56
C ASP A 178 -21.27 15.23 17.04
N ARG A 179 -20.08 15.63 17.53
CA ARG A 179 -19.93 16.13 18.92
C ARG A 179 -20.69 17.44 19.14
N LYS A 180 -20.64 18.38 18.19
CA LYS A 180 -21.39 19.65 18.29
C LYS A 180 -22.89 19.37 18.38
N SER A 181 -23.42 18.49 17.52
CA SER A 181 -24.84 18.11 17.54
C SER A 181 -25.27 17.50 18.89
N ARG A 182 -24.43 16.66 19.51
CA ARG A 182 -24.71 16.09 20.83
C ARG A 182 -24.67 17.13 21.96
N GLY A 183 -23.73 18.08 21.89
CA GLY A 183 -23.63 19.18 22.86
C GLY A 183 -24.87 20.08 22.86
N TYR A 184 -25.40 20.43 21.68
CA TYR A 184 -26.66 21.18 21.58
C TYR A 184 -27.86 20.40 22.12
N GLY A 185 -27.90 19.08 21.91
CA GLY A 185 -28.96 18.23 22.46
C GLY A 185 -28.99 18.19 23.99
N GLN A 186 -27.81 18.14 24.63
CA GLN A 186 -27.72 18.18 26.09
C GLN A 186 -28.13 19.54 26.67
N LEU A 187 -27.73 20.64 26.03
CA LEU A 187 -28.13 21.99 26.44
C LEU A 187 -29.64 22.20 26.32
N ALA A 188 -30.26 21.71 25.24
CA ALA A 188 -31.71 21.79 25.05
C ALA A 188 -32.50 20.95 26.08
N GLN A 189 -31.96 19.80 26.51
CA GLN A 189 -32.57 19.00 27.58
C GLN A 189 -32.46 19.68 28.95
N MET A 190 -31.33 20.35 29.24
CA MET A 190 -31.17 21.10 30.49
C MET A 190 -32.14 22.29 30.57
N SER A 191 -32.31 23.06 29.49
CA SER A 191 -33.28 24.17 29.46
C SER A 191 -34.73 23.71 29.63
N ALA A 192 -35.10 22.53 29.12
CA ALA A 192 -36.45 21.99 29.27
C ALA A 192 -36.75 21.45 30.69
N SER A 193 -35.72 21.08 31.46
CA SER A 193 -35.89 20.64 32.85
C SER A 193 -36.03 21.80 33.84
N ASP A 194 -35.43 22.97 33.58
CA ASP A 194 -35.57 24.14 34.47
C ASP A 194 -36.98 24.77 34.42
N ASP A 195 -37.66 24.74 33.27
CA ASP A 195 -39.03 25.26 33.13
C ASP A 195 -40.09 24.41 33.85
N GLY A 196 -39.73 23.21 34.33
CA GLY A 196 -40.64 22.27 34.97
C GLY A 196 -40.76 22.37 36.49
N GLN A 197 -39.89 23.12 37.18
CA GLN A 197 -39.86 23.20 38.65
C GLN A 197 -40.52 24.43 39.26
N GLN A 198 -41.17 25.28 38.45
CA GLN A 198 -41.76 26.54 38.93
C GLN A 198 -43.28 26.48 39.07
N LYS A 199 -43.80 25.47 39.78
CA LYS A 199 -45.18 25.47 40.33
C LYS A 199 -45.20 24.66 41.63
N ASP A 200 -45.12 25.34 42.77
CA ASP A 200 -46.26 25.48 43.69
C ASP A 200 -45.88 26.42 44.86
N PRO A 201 -46.70 27.46 45.15
CA PRO A 201 -46.65 28.22 46.41
C PRO A 201 -47.33 27.49 47.57
#